data_AF-X1BGP6-F1
#
_entry.id   AF-X1BGP6-F1
#
_cell.length_a   1.000
_cell.length_b   1.000
_cell.length_c   1.000
_cell.angle_alpha   90.00
_cell.angle_beta   90.00
_cell.angle_gamma   90.00
#
_symmetry.space_group_name_H-M   'P 1'
#
loop_
_entity.id
_entity.type
_entity.pdbx_description
1 polymer ?
#
loop_
_entity_poly.entity_id
_entity_poly.type
_entity_poly.pdbx_seq_one_letter_code
_entity_poly.pdbx_strand_id
1 'polypeptide(L)'
;GQKSFKILRLYKEGDFREGVIYWRPKNKIPFDSPYNEIFDFCVFERYGTSNKYLLQMDDVNKLQLLFQKYSNNSKKKKFPDSAINYLDKGVIETDTPHRLVDYVAALESLLVDGKEGITTMLALRTAFFLEGDRQKCKEIFKDIKKAYGLRSNIVHGDYHKIKDELELEKYCNTTEKYVRLAIVKWIDMMEKGKTYQEIYDYIEGKLFPL
;
A
#
# COMPACT_ATOMS: atom_id res chain seq x y z
N GLY A 1 1.52 -18.07 -5.60
CA GLY A 1 1.14 -16.86 -6.37
C GLY A 1 0.98 -15.66 -5.46
N GLN A 2 -0.21 -15.45 -4.89
CA GLN A 2 -0.62 -14.19 -4.25
C GLN A 2 0.32 -13.60 -3.18
N LYS A 3 0.92 -14.40 -2.30
CA LYS A 3 1.83 -13.87 -1.25
C LYS A 3 3.08 -13.21 -1.85
N SER A 4 3.67 -13.80 -2.88
CA SER A 4 4.88 -13.29 -3.52
C SER A 4 4.61 -11.94 -4.20
N PHE A 5 3.44 -11.79 -4.82
CA PHE A 5 3.05 -10.54 -5.45
C PHE A 5 2.80 -9.42 -4.43
N LYS A 6 2.18 -9.72 -3.30
CA LYS A 6 2.04 -8.72 -2.21
C LYS A 6 3.39 -8.24 -1.70
N ILE A 7 4.38 -9.12 -1.60
CA ILE A 7 5.73 -8.74 -1.16
C ILE A 7 6.45 -7.89 -2.21
N LEU A 8 6.33 -8.22 -3.50
CA LEU A 8 6.83 -7.38 -4.60
C LEU A 8 6.16 -6.00 -4.59
N ARG A 9 4.82 -5.98 -4.53
CA ARG A 9 4.00 -4.78 -4.34
C ARG A 9 4.15 -4.15 -2.97
N LEU A 10 4.98 -4.66 -2.07
CA LEU A 10 5.38 -3.94 -0.86
C LEU A 10 6.76 -3.31 -1.06
N TYR A 11 7.67 -4.05 -1.71
CA TYR A 11 9.06 -3.68 -1.93
C TYR A 11 9.23 -2.39 -2.74
N LYS A 12 8.56 -2.29 -3.89
CA LYS A 12 8.81 -1.20 -4.85
C LYS A 12 7.54 -0.75 -5.55
N GLU A 13 7.49 0.54 -5.87
CA GLU A 13 6.47 1.09 -6.75
C GLU A 13 6.61 0.57 -8.18
N GLY A 14 5.52 0.65 -8.94
CA GLY A 14 5.48 0.26 -10.34
C GLY A 14 4.19 -0.50 -10.67
N ASP A 15 3.81 -0.44 -11.93
CA ASP A 15 2.64 -1.17 -12.44
C ASP A 15 2.93 -2.67 -12.45
N PHE A 16 2.41 -3.36 -11.44
CA PHE A 16 2.62 -4.79 -11.24
C PHE A 16 1.28 -5.47 -10.92
N ARG A 17 0.57 -5.88 -11.97
CA ARG A 17 -0.77 -6.48 -11.88
C ARG A 17 -0.73 -7.98 -12.14
N GLU A 18 -1.54 -8.74 -11.41
CA GLU A 18 -1.79 -10.15 -11.75
C GLU A 18 -2.61 -10.15 -13.05
N GLY A 19 -2.10 -10.84 -14.07
CA GLY A 19 -2.79 -11.05 -15.32
C GLY A 19 -3.14 -12.51 -15.55
N VAL A 20 -4.37 -12.76 -15.95
CA VAL A 20 -4.79 -14.04 -16.52
C VAL A 20 -4.97 -13.83 -18.02
N ILE A 21 -4.22 -14.57 -18.83
CA ILE A 21 -4.49 -14.68 -20.27
C ILE A 21 -5.33 -15.94 -20.47
N TYR A 22 -6.55 -15.77 -20.96
CA TYR A 22 -7.29 -16.90 -21.51
C TYR A 22 -6.70 -17.23 -22.89
N TRP A 23 -5.88 -18.28 -22.96
CA TRP A 23 -5.44 -18.79 -24.25
C TRP A 23 -6.58 -19.60 -24.88
N ARG A 24 -7.22 -19.03 -25.90
CA ARG A 24 -8.21 -19.75 -26.73
C ARG A 24 -7.48 -20.32 -27.95
N PRO A 25 -7.36 -21.65 -28.09
CA PRO A 25 -6.85 -22.23 -29.34
C PRO A 25 -7.72 -21.76 -30.50
N LYS A 26 -7.08 -21.36 -31.62
CA LYS A 26 -7.74 -20.82 -32.83
C LYS A 26 -8.88 -21.70 -33.41
N ASN A 27 -9.00 -22.95 -32.96
CA ASN A 27 -9.83 -23.97 -33.59
C ASN A 27 -11.07 -24.38 -32.76
N LYS A 28 -11.46 -23.64 -31.70
CA LYS A 28 -12.65 -23.96 -30.87
C LYS A 28 -13.77 -22.93 -30.98
N ILE A 29 -14.97 -23.39 -31.32
CA ILE A 29 -16.21 -22.59 -31.42
C ILE A 29 -16.88 -22.41 -30.03
N PRO A 30 -17.81 -21.44 -29.83
CA PRO A 30 -18.35 -21.06 -28.52
C PRO A 30 -19.02 -22.15 -27.67
N PHE A 31 -19.37 -23.30 -28.28
CA PHE A 31 -20.08 -24.40 -27.61
C PHE A 31 -19.19 -25.59 -27.26
N ASP A 32 -17.90 -25.55 -27.61
CA ASP A 32 -16.95 -26.57 -27.15
C ASP A 32 -16.55 -26.28 -25.70
N SER A 33 -16.81 -27.24 -24.81
CA SER A 33 -16.34 -27.17 -23.42
C SER A 33 -14.83 -26.84 -23.37
N PRO A 34 -14.39 -25.77 -22.67
CA PRO A 34 -13.13 -25.82 -21.95
C PRO A 34 -13.39 -26.68 -20.70
N TYR A 35 -12.45 -27.31 -20.02
CA TYR A 35 -11.62 -26.65 -19.02
C TYR A 35 -10.52 -27.64 -18.60
N ASN A 36 -9.59 -27.95 -19.51
CA ASN A 36 -8.21 -28.09 -19.04
C ASN A 36 -7.67 -26.66 -19.01
N GLU A 37 -8.00 -25.94 -17.93
CA GLU A 37 -7.51 -24.58 -17.68
C GLU A 37 -6.01 -24.65 -17.43
N ILE A 38 -5.22 -24.41 -18.46
CA ILE A 38 -3.82 -24.06 -18.27
C ILE A 38 -3.81 -22.58 -17.88
N PHE A 39 -3.63 -22.31 -16.60
CA PHE A 39 -3.43 -20.97 -16.06
C PHE A 39 -1.99 -20.53 -16.34
N ASP A 40 -1.77 -19.80 -17.44
CA ASP A 40 -0.52 -19.06 -17.62
C ASP A 40 -0.59 -17.74 -16.82
N PHE A 41 0.27 -17.64 -15.82
CA PHE A 41 0.49 -16.41 -15.06
C PHE A 41 1.28 -15.42 -15.93
N CYS A 42 0.63 -14.37 -16.44
CA CYS A 42 1.32 -13.28 -17.12
C CYS A 42 1.24 -12.00 -16.28
N VAL A 43 2.37 -11.31 -16.11
CA VAL A 43 2.42 -9.98 -15.50
C VAL A 43 2.04 -8.97 -16.59
N PHE A 44 0.98 -8.19 -16.40
CA PHE A 44 0.66 -7.09 -17.33
C PHE A 44 1.41 -5.84 -16.89
N GLU A 45 2.26 -5.29 -17.76
CA GLU A 45 2.55 -3.86 -17.81
C GLU A 45 1.40 -3.20 -18.59
N ARG A 46 0.83 -2.07 -18.13
CA ARG A 46 0.00 -1.24 -19.04
C ARG A 46 0.85 -0.88 -20.27
N TYR A 47 0.39 -1.18 -21.48
CA TYR A 47 0.99 -0.58 -22.66
C TYR A 47 0.86 0.94 -22.54
N GLY A 48 1.99 1.65 -22.38
CA GLY A 48 2.03 3.11 -22.25
C GLY A 48 2.06 3.69 -20.82
N THR A 49 2.17 2.88 -19.75
CA THR A 49 2.49 3.44 -18.42
C THR A 49 3.96 3.86 -18.36
N SER A 50 4.23 5.07 -17.87
CA SER A 50 5.58 5.54 -17.58
C SER A 50 6.18 4.87 -16.33
N ASN A 51 5.37 4.24 -15.48
CA ASN A 51 5.79 3.67 -14.19
C ASN A 51 5.96 2.14 -14.25
N LYS A 52 6.97 1.67 -14.98
CA LYS A 52 7.28 0.23 -15.13
C LYS A 52 7.84 -0.36 -13.85
N TYR A 53 7.40 -1.57 -13.48
CA TYR A 53 7.97 -2.30 -12.36
C TYR A 53 9.28 -2.98 -12.77
N LEU A 54 10.42 -2.35 -12.44
CA LEU A 54 11.75 -2.84 -12.82
C LEU A 54 12.50 -3.40 -11.61
N LEU A 55 12.93 -4.67 -11.70
CA LEU A 55 13.85 -5.28 -10.73
C LEU A 55 15.28 -5.32 -11.29
N GLN A 56 16.22 -4.90 -10.47
CA GLN A 56 17.66 -4.96 -10.75
C GLN A 56 18.33 -6.03 -9.88
N MET A 57 19.55 -6.45 -10.25
CA MET A 57 20.28 -7.45 -9.46
C MET A 57 20.50 -6.99 -8.00
N ASP A 58 20.69 -5.69 -7.78
CA ASP A 58 20.84 -5.12 -6.44
C ASP A 58 19.56 -5.20 -5.57
N ASP A 59 18.40 -5.44 -6.20
CA ASP A 59 17.13 -5.64 -5.50
C ASP A 59 17.02 -7.05 -4.89
N VAL A 60 17.75 -8.04 -5.41
CA VAL A 60 17.61 -9.46 -5.03
C VAL A 60 17.82 -9.66 -3.53
N ASN A 61 18.92 -9.15 -2.99
CA ASN A 61 19.24 -9.32 -1.56
C ASN A 61 18.20 -8.63 -0.67
N LYS A 62 17.76 -7.42 -1.04
CA LYS A 62 16.76 -6.66 -0.28
C LYS A 62 15.39 -7.34 -0.31
N LEU A 63 15.01 -7.87 -1.47
CA LEU A 63 13.79 -8.65 -1.63
C LEU A 63 13.82 -9.94 -0.82
N GLN A 64 14.91 -10.70 -0.87
CA GLN A 64 15.07 -11.92 -0.07
C GLN A 64 14.92 -11.63 1.43
N LEU A 65 15.55 -10.56 1.91
CA LEU A 65 15.39 -10.12 3.30
C LEU A 65 13.95 -9.74 3.64
N LEU A 66 13.26 -8.99 2.77
CA LEU A 66 11.86 -8.64 2.98
C LEU A 66 10.96 -9.88 2.98
N PHE A 67 11.20 -10.82 2.07
CA PHE A 67 10.47 -12.10 1.99
C PHE A 67 10.63 -12.90 3.28
N GLN A 68 11.85 -13.00 3.81
CA GLN A 68 12.13 -13.70 5.05
C GLN A 68 11.39 -13.05 6.22
N LYS A 69 11.52 -11.73 6.40
CA LYS A 69 10.83 -10.97 7.44
C LYS A 69 9.30 -11.12 7.34
N TYR A 70 8.74 -10.98 6.15
CA TYR A 70 7.32 -11.20 5.93
C TYR A 70 6.90 -12.62 6.36
N SER A 71 7.64 -13.63 5.92
CA SER A 71 7.30 -15.03 6.15
C SER A 71 7.36 -15.39 7.64
N ASN A 72 8.40 -14.92 8.34
CA ASN A 72 8.59 -15.10 9.78
C ASN A 72 7.47 -14.47 10.62
N ASN A 73 6.89 -13.35 10.15
CA ASN A 73 5.92 -12.57 10.91
C ASN A 73 4.47 -12.77 10.46
N SER A 74 4.21 -13.30 9.25
CA SER A 74 2.87 -13.38 8.64
C SER A 74 1.83 -14.17 9.45
N LYS A 75 2.25 -15.02 10.38
CA LYS A 75 1.36 -15.77 11.28
C LYS A 75 1.25 -15.16 12.67
N LYS A 76 2.03 -14.13 12.99
CA LYS A 76 2.00 -13.47 14.30
C LYS A 76 0.71 -12.67 14.44
N LYS A 77 0.18 -12.63 15.66
CA LYS A 77 -0.98 -11.79 15.99
C LYS A 77 -0.64 -10.32 15.68
N LYS A 78 -1.62 -9.58 15.13
CA LYS A 78 -1.46 -8.17 14.73
C LYS A 78 -0.39 -7.91 13.66
N PHE A 79 -0.08 -8.92 12.83
CA PHE A 79 0.57 -8.68 11.55
C PHE A 79 -0.31 -7.72 10.69
N PRO A 80 0.27 -6.80 9.91
CA PRO A 80 -0.49 -5.74 9.24
C PRO A 80 -1.21 -6.21 7.96
N ASP A 81 -1.91 -7.36 8.02
CA ASP A 81 -2.61 -7.96 6.87
C ASP A 81 -3.61 -7.01 6.23
N SER A 82 -4.38 -6.27 7.03
CA SER A 82 -5.35 -5.29 6.54
C SER A 82 -4.69 -4.20 5.70
N ALA A 83 -3.59 -3.62 6.20
CA ALA A 83 -2.86 -2.57 5.50
C ALA A 83 -2.24 -3.10 4.19
N ILE A 84 -1.68 -4.31 4.22
CA ILE A 84 -1.15 -4.98 3.02
C ILE A 84 -2.26 -5.22 2.00
N ASN A 85 -3.45 -5.66 2.44
CA ASN A 85 -4.58 -5.90 1.54
C ASN A 85 -5.10 -4.61 0.90
N TYR A 86 -5.16 -3.50 1.64
CA TYR A 86 -5.54 -2.21 1.07
C TYR A 86 -4.49 -1.67 0.09
N LEU A 87 -3.19 -1.80 0.40
CA LEU A 87 -2.12 -1.49 -0.56
C LEU A 87 -2.30 -2.29 -1.85
N ASP A 88 -2.55 -3.60 -1.72
CA ASP A 88 -2.74 -4.50 -2.85
C ASP A 88 -3.92 -4.08 -3.75
N LYS A 89 -5.06 -3.74 -3.13
CA LYS A 89 -6.25 -3.20 -3.83
C LYS A 89 -5.94 -1.90 -4.56
N GLY A 90 -5.29 -0.94 -3.90
CA GLY A 90 -4.94 0.33 -4.52
C GLY A 90 -3.94 0.19 -5.67
N VAL A 91 -3.05 -0.81 -5.65
CA VAL A 91 -2.13 -1.06 -6.78
C VAL A 91 -2.85 -1.64 -8.00
N ILE A 92 -3.82 -2.54 -7.80
CA ILE A 92 -4.58 -3.14 -8.91
C ILE A 92 -5.69 -2.24 -9.45
N GLU A 93 -6.17 -1.30 -8.64
CA GLU A 93 -7.21 -0.34 -9.01
C GLU A 93 -6.71 0.59 -10.14
N THR A 94 -7.63 0.93 -11.04
CA THR A 94 -7.42 1.81 -12.19
C THR A 94 -7.86 3.24 -11.92
N ASP A 95 -8.83 3.44 -11.04
CA ASP A 95 -9.39 4.74 -10.69
C ASP A 95 -8.61 5.41 -9.54
N THR A 96 -7.92 6.52 -9.85
CA THR A 96 -7.08 7.25 -8.88
C THR A 96 -7.81 7.67 -7.60
N PRO A 97 -9.06 8.18 -7.63
CA PRO A 97 -9.85 8.40 -6.43
C PRO A 97 -9.95 7.16 -5.54
N HIS A 98 -10.37 6.01 -6.09
CA HIS A 98 -10.47 4.77 -5.33
C HIS A 98 -9.12 4.27 -4.82
N ARG A 99 -8.04 4.39 -5.60
CA ARG A 99 -6.67 4.09 -5.14
C ARG A 99 -6.31 4.88 -3.89
N LEU A 100 -6.61 6.19 -3.89
CA LEU A 100 -6.35 7.05 -2.72
C LEU A 100 -7.16 6.61 -1.50
N VAL A 101 -8.43 6.23 -1.68
CA VAL A 101 -9.28 5.70 -0.59
C VAL A 101 -8.63 4.48 0.04
N ASP A 102 -8.18 3.53 -0.77
CA ASP A 102 -7.50 2.32 -0.30
C ASP A 102 -6.20 2.64 0.44
N TYR A 103 -5.34 3.52 -0.10
CA TYR A 103 -4.08 3.87 0.56
C TYR A 103 -4.29 4.59 1.89
N VAL A 104 -5.27 5.49 2.00
CA VAL A 104 -5.61 6.11 3.28
C VAL A 104 -6.15 5.06 4.26
N ALA A 105 -7.03 4.15 3.82
CA ALA A 105 -7.55 3.06 4.63
C ALA A 105 -6.43 2.12 5.12
N ALA A 106 -5.38 1.91 4.32
CA ALA A 106 -4.21 1.14 4.73
C ALA A 106 -3.51 1.77 5.93
N LEU A 107 -3.24 3.09 5.89
CA LEU A 107 -2.64 3.81 7.01
C LEU A 107 -3.56 3.83 8.24
N GLU A 108 -4.86 4.05 8.05
CA GLU A 108 -5.86 4.02 9.13
C GLU A 108 -5.83 2.66 9.84
N SER A 109 -5.87 1.56 9.08
CA SER A 109 -5.87 0.20 9.64
C SER A 109 -4.59 -0.16 10.39
N LEU A 110 -3.49 0.52 10.10
CA LEU A 110 -2.18 0.28 10.69
C LEU A 110 -1.95 1.13 11.95
N LEU A 111 -2.33 2.41 11.90
CA LEU A 111 -1.89 3.42 12.85
C LEU A 111 -3.03 4.03 13.69
N VAL A 112 -4.29 3.72 13.40
CA VAL A 112 -5.44 4.31 14.10
C VAL A 112 -6.32 3.21 14.70
N ASP A 113 -6.63 3.37 15.98
CA ASP A 113 -7.38 2.43 16.81
C ASP A 113 -8.73 3.00 17.32
N GLY A 114 -9.06 4.25 16.95
CA GLY A 114 -10.27 4.96 17.41
C GLY A 114 -10.96 5.80 16.34
N LYS A 115 -12.12 6.37 16.68
CA LYS A 115 -13.00 7.11 15.74
C LYS A 115 -12.90 8.63 15.81
N GLU A 116 -12.35 9.20 16.87
CA GLU A 116 -12.24 10.65 17.03
C GLU A 116 -10.88 11.18 16.60
N GLY A 117 -10.87 12.38 15.99
CA GLY A 117 -9.63 13.03 15.59
C GLY A 117 -8.82 12.30 14.50
N ILE A 118 -9.45 11.37 13.76
CA ILE A 118 -8.79 10.46 12.80
C ILE A 118 -7.82 11.21 11.89
N THR A 119 -8.24 12.32 11.27
CA THR A 119 -7.38 13.06 10.32
C THR A 119 -6.08 13.55 10.94
N THR A 120 -6.16 14.20 12.11
CA THR A 120 -4.97 14.76 12.76
C THR A 120 -4.12 13.65 13.36
N MET A 121 -4.75 12.65 13.98
CA MET A 121 -4.05 11.52 14.58
C MET A 121 -3.33 10.68 13.52
N LEU A 122 -3.99 10.38 12.40
CA LEU A 122 -3.40 9.66 11.27
C LEU A 122 -2.20 10.41 10.71
N ALA A 123 -2.31 11.72 10.49
CA ALA A 123 -1.22 12.54 9.97
C ALA A 123 -0.03 12.60 10.94
N LEU A 124 -0.30 12.79 12.23
CA LEU A 124 0.72 12.81 13.28
C LEU A 124 1.42 11.45 13.40
N ARG A 125 0.66 10.39 13.62
CA ARG A 125 1.19 9.04 13.78
C ARG A 125 1.97 8.60 12.55
N THR A 126 1.49 8.87 11.33
CA THR A 126 2.25 8.55 10.10
C THR A 126 3.58 9.30 10.04
N ALA A 127 3.57 10.61 10.31
CA ALA A 127 4.79 11.43 10.28
C ALA A 127 5.86 10.94 11.27
N PHE A 128 5.51 10.80 12.55
CA PHE A 128 6.45 10.39 13.60
C PHE A 128 6.80 8.90 13.56
N PHE A 129 5.90 8.08 13.03
CA PHE A 129 6.22 6.68 12.79
C PHE A 129 7.27 6.55 11.70
N LEU A 130 7.16 7.27 10.59
CA LEU A 130 8.11 7.18 9.47
C LEU A 130 9.42 7.89 9.73
N GLU A 131 9.38 9.10 10.29
CA GLU A 131 10.54 9.99 10.40
C GLU A 131 10.88 10.37 11.85
N GLY A 132 12.12 10.81 12.04
CA GLY A 132 12.59 11.42 13.30
C GLY A 132 12.93 12.90 13.15
N ASP A 133 13.17 13.36 11.92
CA ASP A 133 13.46 14.75 11.62
C ASP A 133 12.19 15.60 11.60
N ARG A 134 12.23 16.74 12.29
CA ARG A 134 11.06 17.61 12.47
C ARG A 134 10.56 18.19 11.15
N GLN A 135 11.46 18.54 10.24
CA GLN A 135 11.07 19.16 8.97
C GLN A 135 10.39 18.12 8.07
N LYS A 136 10.95 16.92 7.95
CA LYS A 136 10.31 15.80 7.23
C LYS A 136 8.98 15.38 7.85
N CYS A 137 8.89 15.33 9.17
CA CYS A 137 7.61 15.05 9.86
C CYS A 137 6.54 16.08 9.47
N LYS A 138 6.90 17.37 9.38
CA LYS A 138 5.98 18.44 8.97
C LYS A 138 5.48 18.27 7.53
N GLU A 139 6.33 17.78 6.63
CA GLU A 139 5.98 17.49 5.24
C GLU A 139 5.00 16.32 5.15
N ILE A 140 5.35 15.17 5.75
CA ILE A 140 4.47 13.98 5.78
C ILE A 140 3.12 14.33 6.42
N PHE A 141 3.12 15.10 7.51
CA PHE A 141 1.89 15.53 8.16
C PHE A 141 0.97 16.31 7.22
N LYS A 142 1.53 17.28 6.47
CA LYS A 142 0.75 18.06 5.49
C LYS A 142 0.21 17.19 4.37
N ASP A 143 1.04 16.28 3.86
CA ASP A 143 0.65 15.37 2.79
C ASP A 143 -0.51 14.46 3.21
N ILE A 144 -0.41 13.83 4.39
CA ILE A 144 -1.45 12.94 4.91
C ILE A 144 -2.74 13.71 5.21
N LYS A 145 -2.65 14.93 5.77
CA LYS A 145 -3.86 15.76 5.98
C LYS A 145 -4.55 16.07 4.66
N LYS A 146 -3.80 16.39 3.61
CA LYS A 146 -4.37 16.71 2.30
C LYS A 146 -4.95 15.46 1.62
N ALA A 147 -4.24 14.33 1.66
CA ALA A 147 -4.71 13.04 1.19
C ALA A 147 -6.02 12.61 1.89
N TYR A 148 -6.10 12.75 3.21
CA TYR A 148 -7.32 12.46 3.96
C TYR A 148 -8.48 13.39 3.56
N GLY A 149 -8.22 14.69 3.37
CA GLY A 149 -9.24 15.63 2.92
C GLY A 149 -9.81 15.27 1.54
N LEU A 150 -8.94 14.89 0.60
CA LEU A 150 -9.35 14.38 -0.72
C LEU A 150 -10.17 13.09 -0.58
N ARG A 151 -9.69 12.10 0.19
CA ARG A 151 -10.42 10.86 0.49
C ARG A 151 -11.80 11.14 1.10
N SER A 152 -11.89 12.08 2.05
CA SER A 152 -13.15 12.45 2.69
C SER A 152 -14.16 12.97 1.67
N ASN A 153 -13.73 13.85 0.75
CA ASN A 153 -14.59 14.32 -0.33
C ASN A 153 -15.07 13.16 -1.23
N ILE A 154 -14.17 12.25 -1.61
CA ILE A 154 -14.48 11.08 -2.47
C ILE A 154 -15.56 10.21 -1.83
N VAL A 155 -15.38 9.79 -0.58
CA VAL A 155 -16.31 8.86 0.09
C VAL A 155 -17.66 9.48 0.42
N HIS A 156 -17.75 10.81 0.51
CA HIS A 156 -19.00 11.53 0.73
C HIS A 156 -19.68 11.96 -0.58
N GLY A 157 -19.12 11.60 -1.74
CA GLY A 157 -19.67 11.96 -3.05
C GLY A 157 -19.40 13.40 -3.47
N ASP A 158 -18.55 14.12 -2.74
CA ASP A 158 -18.18 15.51 -2.98
C ASP A 158 -17.07 15.65 -4.05
N TYR A 159 -17.13 14.87 -5.13
CA TYR A 159 -16.12 14.88 -6.21
C TYR A 159 -15.92 16.26 -6.82
N HIS A 160 -16.96 17.09 -6.86
CA HIS A 160 -16.92 18.47 -7.34
C HIS A 160 -15.95 19.38 -6.54
N LYS A 161 -15.54 18.99 -5.33
CA LYS A 161 -14.53 19.70 -4.53
C LYS A 161 -13.10 19.37 -4.94
N ILE A 162 -12.90 18.32 -5.75
CA ILE A 162 -11.60 17.94 -6.31
C ILE A 162 -11.47 18.66 -7.65
N LYS A 163 -10.71 19.75 -7.65
CA LYS A 163 -10.60 20.64 -8.81
C LYS A 163 -9.45 20.31 -9.75
N ASP A 164 -8.51 19.51 -9.28
CA ASP A 164 -7.23 19.27 -9.95
C ASP A 164 -6.87 17.78 -9.88
N GLU A 165 -6.91 17.12 -11.04
CA GLU A 165 -6.56 15.70 -11.19
C GLU A 165 -5.06 15.46 -10.96
N LEU A 166 -4.19 16.41 -11.31
CA LEU A 166 -2.76 16.31 -11.06
C LEU A 166 -2.46 16.38 -9.56
N GLU A 167 -3.20 17.23 -8.84
CA GLU A 167 -3.12 17.26 -7.37
C GLU A 167 -3.56 15.93 -6.77
N LEU A 168 -4.67 15.36 -7.24
CA LEU A 168 -5.16 14.06 -6.78
C LEU A 168 -4.15 12.95 -7.04
N GLU A 169 -3.59 12.86 -8.25
CA GLU A 169 -2.59 11.87 -8.61
C GLU A 169 -1.31 12.01 -7.77
N LYS A 170 -0.84 13.25 -7.55
CA LYS A 170 0.31 13.53 -6.68
C LYS A 170 0.09 12.97 -5.28
N TYR A 171 -1.04 13.26 -4.65
CA TYR A 171 -1.32 12.79 -3.29
C TYR A 171 -1.62 11.29 -3.25
N CYS A 172 -2.19 10.71 -4.29
CA CYS A 172 -2.35 9.26 -4.44
C CYS A 172 -0.98 8.56 -4.40
N ASN A 173 -0.06 8.94 -5.30
CA ASN A 173 1.28 8.34 -5.39
C ASN A 173 2.12 8.59 -4.13
N THR A 174 2.02 9.79 -3.56
CA THR A 174 2.71 10.13 -2.31
C THR A 174 2.21 9.29 -1.13
N THR A 175 0.89 9.09 -1.03
CA THR A 175 0.28 8.26 0.02
C THR A 175 0.65 6.80 -0.16
N GLU A 176 0.67 6.27 -1.38
CA GLU A 176 1.13 4.91 -1.68
C GLU A 176 2.55 4.67 -1.13
N LYS A 177 3.47 5.60 -1.39
CA LYS A 177 4.83 5.54 -0.87
C LYS A 177 4.85 5.47 0.66
N TYR A 178 4.07 6.30 1.35
CA TYR A 178 3.99 6.28 2.80
C TYR A 178 3.41 4.98 3.35
N VAL A 179 2.41 4.40 2.68
CA VAL A 179 1.85 3.08 3.03
C VAL A 179 2.92 2.00 2.97
N ARG A 180 3.68 1.91 1.88
CA ARG A 180 4.77 0.92 1.73
C ARG A 180 5.79 1.06 2.85
N LEU A 181 6.27 2.28 3.08
CA LEU A 181 7.26 2.57 4.12
C LEU A 181 6.73 2.20 5.50
N ALA A 182 5.47 2.51 5.80
CA ALA A 182 4.87 2.23 7.10
C ALA A 182 4.74 0.72 7.33
N ILE A 183 4.23 -0.03 6.34
CA ILE A 183 4.10 -1.48 6.45
C ILE A 183 5.47 -2.14 6.59
N VAL A 184 6.47 -1.76 5.78
CA VAL A 184 7.83 -2.32 5.88
C VAL A 184 8.43 -2.04 7.26
N LYS A 185 8.32 -0.79 7.76
CA LYS A 185 8.81 -0.41 9.07
C LYS A 185 8.12 -1.18 10.20
N TRP A 186 6.82 -1.42 10.07
CA TRP A 186 6.04 -2.22 11.01
C TRP A 186 6.56 -3.65 11.08
N ILE A 187 6.74 -4.30 9.93
CA ILE A 187 7.29 -5.66 9.82
C ILE A 187 8.71 -5.72 10.40
N ASP A 188 9.54 -4.70 10.13
CA ASP A 188 10.89 -4.60 10.68
C ASP A 188 10.90 -4.51 12.22
N MET A 189 9.95 -3.78 12.82
CA MET A 189 9.81 -3.71 14.27
C MET A 189 9.36 -5.05 14.85
N MET A 190 8.40 -5.73 14.21
CA MET A 190 7.97 -7.07 14.62
C MET A 190 9.08 -8.12 14.53
N GLU A 191 9.94 -8.03 13.49
CA GLU A 191 11.11 -8.90 13.35
C GLU A 191 12.12 -8.66 14.49
N LYS A 192 12.27 -7.42 14.94
CA LYS A 192 13.09 -7.06 16.12
C LYS A 192 12.44 -7.48 17.45
N GLY A 193 11.35 -8.25 17.41
CA GLY A 193 10.67 -8.78 18.59
C GLY A 193 9.68 -7.81 19.23
N LYS A 194 9.42 -6.64 18.63
CA LYS A 194 8.47 -5.68 19.18
C LYS A 194 7.04 -6.20 19.07
N THR A 195 6.32 -6.12 20.18
CA THR A 195 4.89 -6.37 20.23
C THR A 195 4.11 -5.21 19.63
N TYR A 196 2.84 -5.45 19.28
CA TYR A 196 1.92 -4.40 18.83
C TYR A 196 1.87 -3.22 19.80
N GLN A 197 1.79 -3.50 21.10
CA GLN A 197 1.69 -2.44 22.10
C GLN A 197 2.96 -1.60 22.14
N GLU A 198 4.15 -2.22 22.12
CA GLU A 198 5.41 -1.46 22.10
C GLU A 198 5.58 -0.61 20.83
N ILE A 199 5.03 -1.04 19.69
CA ILE A 199 5.06 -0.24 18.46
C ILE A 199 4.17 1.00 18.61
N TYR A 200 2.97 0.86 19.16
CA TYR A 200 2.09 1.99 19.50
C TYR A 200 2.71 2.89 20.57
N ASP A 201 3.24 2.28 21.62
CA ASP A 201 4.21 2.77 22.61
C ASP A 201 5.16 3.82 22.05
N TYR A 202 5.93 3.35 21.09
CA TYR A 202 6.97 4.09 20.40
C TYR A 202 6.43 5.26 19.57
N ILE A 203 5.24 5.14 18.97
CA ILE A 203 4.61 6.23 18.22
C ILE A 203 4.13 7.32 19.18
N GLU A 204 3.40 6.94 20.24
CA GLU A 204 2.84 7.89 21.21
C GLU A 204 3.94 8.63 21.99
N GLY A 205 5.01 7.92 22.38
CA GLY A 205 6.16 8.53 23.05
C GLY A 205 6.88 9.60 22.21
N LYS A 206 6.76 9.54 20.87
CA LYS A 206 7.28 10.59 19.98
C LYS A 206 6.33 11.77 19.80
N LEU A 207 5.03 11.55 19.97
CA LEU A 207 4.01 12.59 19.83
C LEU A 207 4.00 13.53 21.04
N PHE A 208 4.21 12.96 22.22
CA PHE A 208 4.23 13.66 23.49
C PHE A 208 5.56 13.43 24.20
N PRO A 209 6.68 14.01 23.70
CA PRO A 209 7.96 13.92 24.38
C PRO A 209 7.83 14.59 25.76
N LEU A 210 8.10 13.81 26.81
CA LEU A 210 8.19 14.30 28.20
C LEU A 210 9.26 15.38 28.35
#